data_AF-A0A959BBR4-F1
#
_entry.id   AF-A0A959BBR4-F1
#
_cell.length_a   1.000
_cell.length_b   1.000
_cell.length_c   1.000
_cell.angle_alpha   90.00
_cell.angle_beta   90.00
_cell.angle_gamma   90.00
#
_symmetry.space_group_name_H-M   'P 1'
#
loop_
_entity.id
_entity.type
_entity.pdbx_description
1 polymer ?
#
loop_
_entity_poly.entity_id
_entity_poly.type
_entity_poly.pdbx_seq_one_letter_code
_entity_poly.pdbx_strand_id
1 'polypeptide(L)'
;MLAIFRTNQLFASILLVFYIALVRVSVWLVPATWEPSGYGPLAEWVYSRIGYAGPVADMLAMALLLAHAFFINYLISEHRLASVVSLFPGLFYILISSMLPEFLHLSPLLMANTFFIIVLAEIFAIYKSVDCSDRIFNIGFWAGVGSLFYPSYVFLFILGFIGLNILRAFKFRERLMVIIGLTTPYLLLSAYFFWTGQFFTFWQERLPSSIAFLDFNTTPNWLLFRSLAIFSILILVVLFSYRSYIVKQTMQVQRKLNILFWSLLATSFSLLIQADIEIGHLLVTAVPLGIMLSFNFIRMPNRMAEVIHLLILVIVLFLQFKDWLMPAI
;
A
#
# COMPACT_ATOMS: atom_id res chain seq x y z
N MET A 1 15.60 -16.49 11.99
CA MET A 1 15.52 -15.45 10.93
C MET A 1 15.24 -14.06 11.49
N LEU A 2 14.14 -13.82 12.22
CA LEU A 2 13.75 -12.49 12.71
C LEU A 2 14.72 -11.85 13.73
N ALA A 3 15.42 -12.65 14.54
CA ALA A 3 16.41 -12.15 15.49
C ALA A 3 17.58 -11.41 14.81
N ILE A 4 17.92 -11.80 13.58
CA ILE A 4 19.03 -11.23 12.81
C ILE A 4 18.66 -9.85 12.23
N PHE A 5 17.39 -9.65 11.89
CA PHE A 5 16.86 -8.36 11.41
C PHE A 5 16.84 -7.26 12.50
N ARG A 6 17.16 -7.59 13.76
CA ARG A 6 17.24 -6.63 14.87
C ARG A 6 18.65 -6.08 15.14
N THR A 7 19.72 -6.74 14.72
CA THR A 7 21.08 -6.48 15.22
C THR A 7 22.06 -5.91 14.19
N ASN A 8 21.90 -6.17 12.89
CA ASN A 8 22.80 -5.65 11.86
C ASN A 8 22.03 -5.20 10.61
N GLN A 9 21.87 -3.89 10.44
CA GLN A 9 21.03 -3.30 9.39
C GLN A 9 21.52 -3.63 7.97
N LEU A 10 22.84 -3.70 7.73
CA LEU A 10 23.38 -4.04 6.41
C LEU A 10 23.09 -5.50 6.06
N PHE A 11 23.37 -6.42 6.98
CA PHE A 11 23.08 -7.85 6.79
C PHE A 11 21.57 -8.11 6.68
N ALA A 12 20.77 -7.41 7.47
CA ALA A 12 19.33 -7.49 7.44
C ALA A 12 18.74 -6.99 6.10
N SER A 13 19.32 -5.96 5.48
CA SER A 13 18.93 -5.50 4.15
C SER A 13 19.19 -6.57 3.07
N ILE A 14 20.32 -7.27 3.14
CA ILE A 14 20.62 -8.40 2.24
C ILE A 14 19.60 -9.52 2.45
N LEU A 15 19.30 -9.89 3.70
CA LEU A 15 18.27 -10.89 4.01
C LEU A 15 16.88 -10.51 3.49
N LEU A 16 16.56 -9.22 3.45
CA LEU A 16 15.27 -8.74 2.95
C LEU A 16 15.11 -9.00 1.44
N VAL A 17 16.19 -8.89 0.67
CA VAL A 17 16.22 -9.26 -0.76
C VAL A 17 15.94 -10.76 -0.94
N PHE A 18 16.63 -11.62 -0.18
CA PHE A 18 16.38 -13.05 -0.20
C PHE A 18 14.96 -13.41 0.23
N TYR A 19 14.42 -12.67 1.19
CA TYR A 19 13.06 -12.87 1.68
C TYR A 19 12.00 -12.58 0.60
N ILE A 20 12.14 -11.50 -0.16
CA ILE A 20 11.24 -11.23 -1.31
C ILE A 20 11.33 -12.34 -2.34
N ALA A 21 12.55 -12.75 -2.71
CA ALA A 21 12.74 -13.81 -3.69
C ALA A 21 12.07 -15.12 -3.25
N LEU A 22 12.18 -15.48 -1.96
CA LEU A 22 11.52 -16.65 -1.39
C LEU A 22 10.00 -16.55 -1.42
N VAL A 23 9.45 -15.40 -1.01
CA VAL A 23 8.00 -15.19 -0.89
C VAL A 23 7.31 -15.01 -2.25
N ARG A 24 8.04 -14.65 -3.30
CA ARG A 24 7.49 -14.47 -4.65
C ARG A 24 7.96 -15.50 -5.69
N VAL A 25 8.65 -16.55 -5.25
CA VAL A 25 9.13 -17.62 -6.15
C VAL A 25 7.99 -18.33 -6.88
N SER A 26 6.78 -18.35 -6.30
CA SER A 26 5.60 -18.99 -6.89
C SER A 26 5.21 -18.40 -8.24
N VAL A 27 5.49 -17.12 -8.51
CA VAL A 27 5.13 -16.45 -9.78
C VAL A 27 5.76 -17.15 -10.98
N TRP A 28 6.96 -17.70 -10.83
CA TRP A 28 7.67 -18.38 -11.91
C TRP A 28 7.37 -19.87 -11.99
N LEU A 29 6.81 -20.45 -10.92
CA LEU A 29 6.60 -21.90 -10.81
C LEU A 29 5.13 -22.30 -11.04
N VAL A 30 4.20 -21.43 -10.67
CA VAL A 30 2.76 -21.67 -10.78
C VAL A 30 2.22 -20.87 -11.96
N PRO A 31 1.76 -21.52 -13.04
CA PRO A 31 1.16 -20.81 -14.15
C PRO A 31 -0.17 -20.20 -13.71
N ALA A 32 -0.22 -18.88 -13.61
CA ALA A 32 -1.42 -18.12 -13.28
C ALA A 32 -1.74 -17.14 -14.42
N THR A 33 -3.00 -17.11 -14.84
CA THR A 33 -3.52 -16.08 -15.75
C THR A 33 -4.02 -14.93 -14.91
N TRP A 34 -3.30 -13.80 -14.95
CA TRP A 34 -3.69 -12.58 -14.27
C TRP A 34 -3.80 -11.44 -15.29
N GLU A 35 -4.89 -10.68 -15.20
CA GLU A 35 -5.14 -9.49 -16.00
C GLU A 35 -5.38 -8.29 -15.09
N PRO A 36 -4.86 -7.10 -15.44
CA PRO A 36 -5.12 -5.90 -14.68
C PRO A 36 -6.56 -5.42 -14.91
N SER A 37 -7.30 -5.16 -13.83
CA SER A 37 -8.63 -4.55 -13.86
C SER A 37 -8.67 -3.20 -13.16
N GLY A 38 -9.64 -2.36 -13.55
CA GLY A 38 -9.91 -1.07 -12.92
C GLY A 38 -8.73 -0.09 -12.92
N TYR A 39 -7.78 -0.23 -13.85
CA TYR A 39 -6.54 0.55 -13.89
C TYR A 39 -6.76 1.92 -14.53
N GLY A 40 -6.02 2.92 -14.04
CA GLY A 40 -6.04 4.27 -14.58
C GLY A 40 -5.09 4.50 -15.76
N PRO A 41 -5.12 5.70 -16.36
CA PRO A 41 -4.36 6.04 -17.57
C PRO A 41 -2.84 5.94 -17.40
N LEU A 42 -2.29 6.17 -16.20
CA LEU A 42 -0.86 6.00 -15.97
C LEU A 42 -0.45 4.53 -15.92
N ALA A 43 -1.31 3.67 -15.38
CA ALA A 43 -1.08 2.23 -15.39
C ALA A 43 -1.18 1.68 -16.83
N GLU A 44 -2.16 2.13 -17.61
CA GLU A 44 -2.27 1.82 -19.05
C GLU A 44 -0.99 2.20 -19.80
N TRP A 45 -0.47 3.41 -19.54
CA TRP A 45 0.78 3.86 -20.15
C TRP A 45 1.96 2.95 -19.79
N VAL A 46 2.08 2.50 -18.54
CA VAL A 46 3.13 1.54 -18.13
C VAL A 46 2.95 0.19 -18.84
N TYR A 47 1.74 -0.36 -18.85
CA TYR A 47 1.47 -1.66 -19.50
C TYR A 47 1.68 -1.61 -21.01
N SER A 48 1.40 -0.49 -21.67
CA SER A 48 1.66 -0.32 -23.11
C SER A 48 3.14 -0.43 -23.48
N ARG A 49 4.06 -0.21 -22.53
CA ARG A 49 5.51 -0.24 -22.74
C ARG A 49 6.16 -1.53 -22.32
N ILE A 50 5.70 -2.12 -21.23
CA ILE A 50 6.37 -3.25 -20.56
C ILE A 50 5.54 -4.53 -20.62
N GLY A 51 4.23 -4.42 -20.84
CA GLY A 51 3.27 -5.48 -20.61
C GLY A 51 2.86 -5.60 -19.14
N TYR A 52 1.80 -6.36 -18.89
CA TYR A 52 1.29 -6.67 -17.55
C TYR A 52 1.72 -8.05 -17.04
N ALA A 53 2.17 -8.92 -17.95
CA ALA A 53 2.60 -10.29 -17.66
C ALA A 53 3.99 -10.58 -18.24
N GLY A 54 4.71 -11.50 -17.60
CA GLY A 54 6.03 -11.97 -18.02
C GLY A 54 7.17 -11.54 -17.10
N PRO A 55 8.39 -12.04 -17.36
CA PRO A 55 9.49 -11.96 -16.41
C PRO A 55 9.92 -10.51 -16.09
N VAL A 56 9.79 -9.60 -17.05
CA VAL A 56 10.12 -8.18 -16.86
C VAL A 56 9.13 -7.51 -15.91
N ALA A 57 7.82 -7.75 -16.08
CA ALA A 57 6.78 -7.22 -15.20
C ALA A 57 6.94 -7.78 -13.77
N ASP A 58 7.22 -9.08 -13.64
CA ASP A 58 7.43 -9.72 -12.34
C ASP A 58 8.68 -9.17 -11.62
N MET A 59 9.79 -9.00 -12.33
CA MET A 59 11.00 -8.39 -11.79
C MET A 59 10.76 -6.94 -11.33
N LEU A 60 10.00 -6.16 -12.10
CA LEU A 60 9.62 -4.80 -11.71
C LEU A 60 8.71 -4.78 -10.49
N ALA A 61 7.76 -5.72 -10.39
CA ALA A 61 6.90 -5.85 -9.21
C ALA A 61 7.73 -6.16 -7.95
N MET A 62 8.72 -7.06 -8.05
CA MET A 62 9.64 -7.35 -6.94
C MET A 62 10.52 -6.16 -6.59
N ALA A 63 11.06 -5.45 -7.59
CA ALA A 63 11.89 -4.28 -7.38
C ALA A 63 11.11 -3.13 -6.72
N LEU A 64 9.87 -2.89 -7.15
CA LEU A 64 8.97 -1.92 -6.53
C LEU A 64 8.66 -2.30 -5.08
N LEU A 65 8.31 -3.56 -4.82
CA LEU A 65 8.03 -4.03 -3.47
C LEU A 65 9.24 -3.89 -2.54
N LEU A 66 10.45 -4.16 -3.05
CA LEU A 66 11.70 -3.97 -2.33
C LEU A 66 11.94 -2.48 -2.00
N ALA A 67 11.73 -1.60 -2.99
CA ALA A 67 11.84 -0.15 -2.81
C ALA A 67 10.85 0.37 -1.76
N HIS A 68 9.59 -0.09 -1.80
CA HIS A 68 8.58 0.22 -0.79
C HIS A 68 9.00 -0.23 0.61
N ALA A 69 9.50 -1.46 0.75
CA ALA A 69 9.93 -1.99 2.03
C ALA A 69 11.08 -1.17 2.64
N PHE A 70 12.08 -0.80 1.83
CA PHE A 70 13.16 0.08 2.27
C PHE A 70 12.66 1.47 2.64
N PHE A 71 11.78 2.05 1.84
CA PHE A 71 11.25 3.38 2.09
C PHE A 71 10.39 3.42 3.36
N ILE A 72 9.56 2.40 3.59
CA ILE A 72 8.79 2.23 4.82
C ILE A 72 9.73 2.09 6.03
N ASN A 73 10.78 1.26 5.94
CA ASN A 73 11.75 1.10 7.03
C ASN A 73 12.45 2.43 7.36
N TYR A 74 12.89 3.17 6.34
CA TYR A 74 13.45 4.51 6.50
C TYR A 74 12.45 5.44 7.18
N LEU A 75 11.21 5.51 6.69
CA LEU A 75 10.18 6.40 7.20
C LEU A 75 9.87 6.16 8.69
N ILE A 76 9.77 4.89 9.08
CA ILE A 76 9.47 4.47 10.44
C ILE A 76 10.64 4.75 11.39
N SER A 77 11.87 4.55 10.92
CA SER A 77 13.09 4.84 11.67
C SER A 77 13.28 6.35 11.87
N GLU A 78 13.16 7.13 10.80
CA GLU A 78 13.34 8.59 10.81
C GLU A 78 12.38 9.27 11.78
N HIS A 79 11.13 8.82 11.81
CA HIS A 79 10.12 9.36 12.72
C HIS A 79 10.01 8.65 14.06
N ARG A 80 10.90 7.68 14.34
CA ARG A 80 10.98 6.91 15.58
C ARG A 80 9.61 6.38 16.03
N LEU A 81 8.84 5.84 15.08
CA LEU A 81 7.46 5.37 15.34
C LEU A 81 7.43 4.02 16.08
N ALA A 82 8.47 3.22 15.92
CA ALA A 82 8.68 1.99 16.68
C ALA A 82 9.53 2.22 17.93
N SER A 83 9.37 1.37 18.95
CA SER A 83 10.18 1.40 20.17
C SER A 83 11.66 1.06 19.93
N VAL A 84 11.97 0.35 18.86
CA VAL A 84 13.31 -0.06 18.45
C VAL A 84 13.41 0.07 16.93
N VAL A 85 14.55 0.55 16.43
CA VAL A 85 14.83 0.60 15.00
C VAL A 85 15.00 -0.83 14.48
N SER A 86 14.20 -1.23 13.50
CA SER A 86 14.24 -2.56 12.88
C SER A 86 13.74 -2.51 11.44
N LEU A 87 14.04 -3.55 10.66
CA LEU A 87 13.52 -3.71 9.30
C LEU A 87 12.17 -4.43 9.24
N PHE A 88 11.52 -4.65 10.39
CA PHE A 88 10.24 -5.35 10.48
C PHE A 88 9.11 -4.65 9.69
N PRO A 89 8.97 -3.31 9.71
CA PRO A 89 7.92 -2.64 8.94
C PRO A 89 7.91 -3.02 7.45
N GLY A 90 9.07 -2.97 6.80
CA GLY A 90 9.22 -3.36 5.40
C GLY A 90 9.05 -4.86 5.17
N LEU A 91 9.56 -5.70 6.06
CA LEU A 91 9.38 -7.16 5.98
C LEU A 91 7.89 -7.55 6.07
N PHE A 92 7.14 -6.97 7.01
CA PHE A 92 5.71 -7.23 7.14
C PHE A 92 4.91 -6.64 5.96
N TYR A 93 5.32 -5.50 5.42
CA TYR A 93 4.74 -4.99 4.18
C TYR A 93 4.89 -5.98 3.02
N ILE A 94 6.09 -6.56 2.82
CA ILE A 94 6.34 -7.58 1.80
C ILE A 94 5.46 -8.81 2.02
N LEU A 95 5.40 -9.29 3.27
CA LEU A 95 4.64 -10.48 3.64
C LEU A 95 3.14 -10.31 3.32
N ILE A 96 2.56 -9.18 3.68
CA ILE A 96 1.14 -8.91 3.42
C ILE A 96 0.90 -8.68 1.92
N SER A 97 1.79 -7.96 1.25
CA SER A 97 1.74 -7.70 -0.20
C SER A 97 2.09 -8.92 -1.06
N SER A 98 2.26 -10.08 -0.43
CA SER A 98 2.46 -11.36 -1.11
C SER A 98 1.60 -12.47 -0.51
N MET A 99 0.65 -12.13 0.37
CA MET A 99 -0.15 -13.09 1.11
C MET A 99 -1.16 -13.83 0.22
N LEU A 100 -1.61 -13.18 -0.86
CA LEU A 100 -2.54 -13.72 -1.84
C LEU A 100 -1.87 -13.83 -3.22
N PRO A 101 -2.20 -14.84 -4.03
CA PRO A 101 -1.66 -15.00 -5.39
C PRO A 101 -1.83 -13.76 -6.27
N GLU A 102 -2.97 -13.07 -6.14
CA GLU A 102 -3.31 -11.89 -6.95
C GLU A 102 -2.41 -10.68 -6.67
N PHE A 103 -1.67 -10.67 -5.55
CA PHE A 103 -0.77 -9.57 -5.18
C PHE A 103 0.64 -9.70 -5.77
N LEU A 104 0.94 -10.84 -6.38
CA LEU A 104 2.30 -11.16 -6.79
C LEU A 104 2.71 -10.46 -8.08
N HIS A 105 1.74 -10.09 -8.92
CA HIS A 105 1.94 -9.45 -10.22
C HIS A 105 2.14 -7.94 -10.12
N LEU A 106 2.53 -7.32 -11.24
CA LEU A 106 2.66 -5.87 -11.38
C LEU A 106 1.26 -5.23 -11.48
N SER A 107 0.55 -5.15 -10.36
CA SER A 107 -0.80 -4.60 -10.31
C SER A 107 -0.82 -3.06 -10.28
N PRO A 108 -1.91 -2.42 -10.76
CA PRO A 108 -2.04 -0.95 -10.68
C PRO A 108 -2.04 -0.49 -9.21
N LEU A 109 -2.56 -1.34 -8.32
CA LEU A 109 -2.58 -1.18 -6.87
C LEU A 109 -1.17 -1.17 -6.27
N LEU A 110 -0.27 -2.05 -6.72
CA LEU A 110 1.13 -2.07 -6.28
C LEU A 110 1.84 -0.79 -6.71
N MET A 111 1.62 -0.33 -7.95
CA MET A 111 2.19 0.93 -8.44
C MET A 111 1.65 2.13 -7.64
N ALA A 112 0.34 2.16 -7.38
CA ALA A 112 -0.32 3.22 -6.62
C ALA A 112 0.12 3.26 -5.13
N ASN A 113 0.43 2.11 -4.52
CA ASN A 113 0.98 2.01 -3.16
C ASN A 113 2.28 2.81 -2.99
N THR A 114 3.07 3.00 -4.06
CA THR A 114 4.24 3.90 -4.04
C THR A 114 3.86 5.30 -3.54
N PHE A 115 2.77 5.85 -4.09
CA PHE A 115 2.31 7.19 -3.77
C PHE A 115 1.64 7.26 -2.41
N PHE A 116 1.03 6.17 -1.94
CA PHE A 116 0.56 6.09 -0.56
C PHE A 116 1.73 6.27 0.42
N ILE A 117 2.83 5.54 0.23
CA ILE A 117 4.01 5.66 1.11
C ILE A 117 4.59 7.08 1.04
N ILE A 118 4.66 7.69 -0.16
CA ILE A 118 5.11 9.08 -0.32
C ILE A 118 4.18 10.07 0.41
N VAL A 119 2.86 9.92 0.27
CA VAL A 119 1.89 10.78 0.97
C VAL A 119 2.03 10.67 2.49
N LEU A 120 2.22 9.46 3.03
CA LEU A 120 2.51 9.28 4.45
C LEU A 120 3.80 9.99 4.87
N ALA A 121 4.85 9.92 4.04
CA ALA A 121 6.11 10.61 4.30
C ALA A 121 5.93 12.13 4.35
N GLU A 122 5.19 12.70 3.41
CA GLU A 122 4.91 14.14 3.39
C GLU A 122 4.07 14.57 4.59
N ILE A 123 3.04 13.80 4.96
CA ILE A 123 2.23 14.08 6.16
C ILE A 123 3.10 14.06 7.42
N PHE A 124 3.95 13.05 7.61
CA PHE A 124 4.75 12.95 8.83
C PHE A 124 5.81 14.04 8.96
N ALA A 125 6.29 14.59 7.85
CA ALA A 125 7.27 15.67 7.86
C ALA A 125 6.68 17.07 8.13
N ILE A 126 5.35 17.21 8.11
CA ILE A 126 4.65 18.47 8.44
C ILE A 126 4.69 18.80 9.94
N TYR A 127 4.89 17.81 10.80
CA TYR A 127 4.84 18.06 12.24
C TYR A 127 5.97 19.00 12.70
N LYS A 128 5.59 20.15 13.28
CA LYS A 128 6.48 21.21 13.80
C LYS A 128 7.40 21.88 12.77
N SER A 129 7.15 21.75 11.48
CA SER A 129 7.88 22.52 10.47
C SER A 129 7.32 23.94 10.33
N VAL A 130 8.22 24.92 10.18
CA VAL A 130 7.88 26.35 10.09
C VAL A 130 7.28 26.66 8.72
N ASP A 131 7.97 26.26 7.66
CA ASP A 131 7.49 26.30 6.28
C ASP A 131 7.17 24.89 5.78
N CYS A 132 5.94 24.68 5.33
CA CYS A 132 5.47 23.37 4.86
C CYS A 132 4.57 23.46 3.64
N SER A 133 4.50 24.62 2.99
CA SER A 133 3.62 24.81 1.83
C SER A 133 3.90 23.78 0.74
N ASP A 134 5.18 23.50 0.47
CA ASP A 134 5.61 22.52 -0.52
C ASP A 134 5.12 21.10 -0.16
N ARG A 135 5.28 20.70 1.11
CA ARG A 135 4.83 19.38 1.59
C ARG A 135 3.30 19.24 1.52
N ILE A 136 2.58 20.31 1.86
CA ILE A 136 1.11 20.34 1.81
C ILE A 136 0.63 20.20 0.37
N PHE A 137 1.26 20.90 -0.58
CA PHE A 137 0.98 20.74 -2.01
C PHE A 137 1.32 19.31 -2.48
N ASN A 138 2.48 18.78 -2.09
CA ASN A 138 2.95 17.44 -2.44
C ASN A 138 1.97 16.34 -2.00
N ILE A 139 1.34 16.48 -0.83
CA ILE A 139 0.29 15.54 -0.39
C ILE A 139 -0.83 15.43 -1.43
N GLY A 140 -1.35 16.57 -1.90
CA GLY A 140 -2.37 16.60 -2.93
C GLY A 140 -1.85 16.06 -4.26
N PHE A 141 -0.67 16.52 -4.67
CA PHE A 141 -0.04 16.12 -5.93
C PHE A 141 0.15 14.61 -6.02
N TRP A 142 0.77 13.99 -5.01
CA TRP A 142 1.01 12.54 -5.00
C TRP A 142 -0.27 11.74 -4.83
N ALA A 143 -1.28 12.25 -4.10
CA ALA A 143 -2.61 11.64 -4.08
C ALA A 143 -3.23 11.60 -5.49
N GLY A 144 -3.10 12.69 -6.26
CA GLY A 144 -3.59 12.78 -7.64
C GLY A 144 -2.81 11.88 -8.60
N VAL A 145 -1.49 11.77 -8.45
CA VAL A 145 -0.71 10.82 -9.26
C VAL A 145 -1.10 9.37 -8.93
N GLY A 146 -1.28 9.04 -7.64
CA GLY A 146 -1.73 7.71 -7.22
C GLY A 146 -3.10 7.33 -7.78
N SER A 147 -4.06 8.26 -7.77
CA SER A 147 -5.40 8.03 -8.33
C SER A 147 -5.40 7.85 -9.86
N LEU A 148 -4.38 8.33 -10.57
CA LEU A 148 -4.21 8.06 -12.01
C LEU A 148 -3.64 6.67 -12.33
N PHE A 149 -3.06 5.96 -11.34
CA PHE A 149 -2.74 4.53 -11.48
C PHE A 149 -3.94 3.64 -11.14
N TYR A 150 -4.66 4.00 -10.07
CA TYR A 150 -5.86 3.29 -9.62
C TYR A 150 -6.84 4.28 -8.98
N PRO A 151 -8.02 4.54 -9.57
CA PRO A 151 -8.92 5.64 -9.18
C PRO A 151 -9.21 5.75 -7.70
N SER A 152 -9.37 4.60 -7.01
CA SER A 152 -9.69 4.60 -5.57
C SER A 152 -8.67 5.33 -4.71
N TYR A 153 -7.40 5.43 -5.13
CA TYR A 153 -6.34 6.13 -4.39
C TYR A 153 -6.61 7.63 -4.19
N VAL A 154 -7.68 8.17 -4.78
CA VAL A 154 -8.22 9.47 -4.39
C VAL A 154 -8.52 9.55 -2.88
N PHE A 155 -8.73 8.42 -2.19
CA PHE A 155 -8.84 8.40 -0.72
C PHE A 155 -7.60 9.00 -0.02
N LEU A 156 -6.42 9.00 -0.64
CA LEU A 156 -5.21 9.63 -0.10
C LEU A 156 -5.39 11.14 0.09
N PHE A 157 -6.23 11.79 -0.72
CA PHE A 157 -6.62 13.18 -0.50
C PHE A 157 -7.33 13.36 0.84
N ILE A 158 -8.29 12.48 1.15
CA ILE A 158 -9.01 12.47 2.43
C ILE A 158 -8.02 12.23 3.58
N LEU A 159 -7.10 11.27 3.42
CA LEU A 159 -6.04 11.00 4.38
C LEU A 159 -5.15 12.24 4.61
N GLY A 160 -4.80 12.96 3.55
CA GLY A 160 -4.08 14.23 3.62
C GLY A 160 -4.80 15.27 4.47
N PHE A 161 -6.12 15.42 4.27
CA PHE A 161 -6.96 16.32 5.08
C PHE A 161 -6.99 15.92 6.56
N ILE A 162 -7.16 14.63 6.84
CA ILE A 162 -7.12 14.08 8.21
C ILE A 162 -5.76 14.33 8.85
N GLY A 163 -4.67 14.04 8.13
CA GLY A 163 -3.30 14.25 8.60
C GLY A 163 -3.03 15.70 8.99
N LEU A 164 -3.46 16.66 8.16
CA LEU A 164 -3.36 18.08 8.46
C LEU A 164 -4.20 18.47 9.68
N ASN A 165 -5.44 17.96 9.82
CA ASN A 165 -6.30 18.24 10.99
C ASN A 165 -5.69 17.74 12.30
N ILE A 166 -4.96 16.61 12.27
CA ILE A 166 -4.32 16.04 13.46
C ILE A 166 -3.03 16.80 13.82
N LEU A 167 -2.24 17.20 12.83
CA LEU A 167 -0.92 17.77 13.05
C LEU A 167 -0.94 19.29 13.22
N ARG A 168 -1.89 19.99 12.59
CA ARG A 168 -1.93 21.45 12.52
C ARG A 168 -3.34 22.00 12.76
N ALA A 169 -3.39 23.24 13.24
CA ALA A 169 -4.64 24.00 13.29
C ALA A 169 -5.18 24.23 11.88
N PHE A 170 -6.51 24.27 11.76
CA PHE A 170 -7.16 24.47 10.47
C PHE A 170 -6.82 25.85 9.89
N LYS A 171 -6.18 25.87 8.72
CA LYS A 171 -5.97 27.08 7.91
C LYS A 171 -6.50 26.85 6.51
N PHE A 172 -7.40 27.73 6.07
CA PHE A 172 -8.04 27.61 4.76
C PHE A 172 -7.03 27.56 3.60
N ARG A 173 -5.98 28.41 3.66
CA ARG A 173 -4.88 28.42 2.67
C ARG A 173 -4.21 27.06 2.53
N GLU A 174 -3.96 26.34 3.63
CA GLU A 174 -3.33 25.02 3.60
C GLU A 174 -4.26 23.98 2.95
N ARG A 175 -5.58 24.10 3.12
CA ARG A 175 -6.56 23.22 2.47
C ARG A 175 -6.61 23.43 0.96
N LEU A 176 -6.58 24.69 0.54
CA LEU A 176 -6.49 25.02 -0.88
C LEU A 176 -5.21 24.46 -1.51
N MET A 177 -4.07 24.49 -0.82
CA MET A 177 -2.82 23.92 -1.33
C MET A 177 -2.93 22.42 -1.64
N VAL A 178 -3.60 21.64 -0.78
CA VAL A 178 -3.84 20.20 -1.04
C VAL A 178 -4.76 20.03 -2.26
N ILE A 179 -5.82 20.84 -2.37
CA ILE A 179 -6.75 20.78 -3.50
C ILE A 179 -6.04 21.10 -4.81
N ILE A 180 -5.24 22.18 -4.84
CA ILE A 180 -4.45 22.58 -6.01
C ILE A 180 -3.42 21.48 -6.35
N GLY A 181 -2.80 20.87 -5.34
CA GLY A 181 -1.94 19.71 -5.53
C GLY A 181 -2.67 18.57 -6.23
N LEU A 182 -3.84 18.18 -5.74
CA LEU A 182 -4.64 17.09 -6.31
C LEU A 182 -5.05 17.37 -7.75
N THR A 183 -5.47 18.59 -8.07
CA THR A 183 -5.93 18.94 -9.42
C THR A 183 -4.78 19.02 -10.41
N THR A 184 -3.55 19.30 -9.98
CA THR A 184 -2.40 19.50 -10.86
C THR A 184 -2.10 18.29 -11.77
N PRO A 185 -1.98 17.04 -11.28
CA PRO A 185 -1.80 15.87 -12.15
C PRO A 185 -2.93 15.71 -13.18
N TYR A 186 -4.19 15.92 -12.77
CA TYR A 186 -5.34 15.84 -13.68
C TYR A 186 -5.33 16.95 -14.73
N LEU A 187 -4.91 18.16 -14.38
CA LEU A 187 -4.74 19.27 -15.33
C LEU A 187 -3.66 18.96 -16.36
N LEU A 188 -2.50 18.45 -15.93
CA LEU A 188 -1.41 18.06 -16.83
C LEU A 188 -1.84 16.94 -17.79
N LEU A 189 -2.52 15.92 -17.28
CA LEU A 189 -3.03 14.82 -18.09
C LEU A 189 -4.12 15.29 -19.06
N SER A 190 -4.99 16.22 -18.63
CA SER A 190 -6.00 16.83 -19.48
C SER A 190 -5.39 17.62 -20.62
N ALA A 191 -4.32 18.37 -20.36
CA ALA A 191 -3.58 19.10 -21.39
C ALA A 191 -2.96 18.13 -22.41
N TYR A 192 -2.42 17.00 -21.95
CA TYR A 192 -1.90 15.94 -22.84
C TYR A 192 -3.01 15.36 -23.72
N PHE A 193 -4.16 14.96 -23.15
CA PHE A 193 -5.26 14.40 -23.94
C PHE A 193 -5.94 15.43 -24.85
N PHE A 194 -5.93 16.71 -24.48
CA PHE A 194 -6.32 17.79 -25.38
C PHE A 194 -5.40 17.87 -26.60
N TRP A 195 -4.08 17.79 -26.38
CA TRP A 195 -3.10 17.79 -27.45
C TRP A 195 -3.23 16.58 -28.38
N THR A 196 -3.55 15.39 -27.85
CA THR A 196 -3.73 14.17 -28.66
C THR A 196 -5.14 14.00 -29.24
N GLY A 197 -6.04 14.97 -29.06
CA GLY A 197 -7.43 14.91 -29.55
C GLY A 197 -8.34 13.90 -28.81
N GLN A 198 -7.94 13.42 -27.64
CA GLN A 198 -8.67 12.44 -26.81
C GLN A 198 -9.26 13.07 -25.52
N PHE A 199 -9.41 14.40 -25.48
CA PHE A 199 -9.90 15.09 -24.27
C PHE A 199 -11.30 14.63 -23.85
N PHE A 200 -12.21 14.56 -24.82
CA PHE A 200 -13.61 14.18 -24.57
C PHE A 200 -13.71 12.71 -24.16
N THR A 201 -13.02 11.81 -24.85
CA THR A 201 -13.02 10.37 -24.53
C THR A 201 -12.42 10.13 -23.13
N PHE A 202 -11.39 10.88 -22.74
CA PHE A 202 -10.85 10.78 -21.39
C PHE A 202 -11.87 11.20 -20.31
N TRP A 203 -12.44 12.40 -20.42
CA TRP A 203 -13.31 12.95 -19.36
C TRP A 203 -14.72 12.37 -19.34
N GLN A 204 -15.24 11.92 -20.46
CA GLN A 204 -16.63 11.44 -20.55
C GLN A 204 -16.76 9.92 -20.57
N GLU A 205 -15.73 9.20 -21.01
CA GLU A 205 -15.79 7.74 -21.14
C GLU A 205 -14.83 7.08 -20.16
N ARG A 206 -13.52 7.35 -20.26
CA ARG A 206 -12.49 6.61 -19.49
C ARG A 206 -12.52 6.88 -17.99
N LEU A 207 -12.55 8.15 -17.58
CA LEU A 207 -12.53 8.50 -16.16
C LEU A 207 -13.82 8.05 -15.44
N PRO A 208 -15.04 8.30 -15.99
CA PRO A 208 -16.27 7.83 -15.35
C PRO A 208 -16.42 6.32 -15.35
N SER A 209 -16.01 5.61 -16.41
CA SER A 209 -16.12 4.13 -16.46
C SER A 209 -15.25 3.42 -15.42
N SER A 210 -14.15 4.04 -14.97
CA SER A 210 -13.29 3.47 -13.93
C SER A 210 -13.78 3.81 -12.50
N ILE A 211 -14.82 4.65 -12.37
CA ILE A 211 -15.37 5.10 -11.09
C ILE A 211 -16.81 4.61 -10.98
N ALA A 212 -17.03 3.58 -10.17
CA ALA A 212 -18.35 3.12 -9.77
C ALA A 212 -18.46 3.06 -8.24
N PHE A 213 -19.70 3.04 -7.76
CA PHE A 213 -20.01 2.95 -6.34
C PHE A 213 -20.31 1.50 -5.96
N LEU A 214 -19.43 0.89 -5.14
CA LEU A 214 -19.60 -0.48 -4.63
C LEU A 214 -19.85 -1.52 -5.75
N ASP A 215 -19.10 -1.43 -6.84
CA ASP A 215 -19.24 -2.32 -7.98
C ASP A 215 -18.28 -3.51 -7.87
N PHE A 216 -18.82 -4.65 -7.48
CA PHE A 216 -18.04 -5.88 -7.24
C PHE A 216 -18.12 -6.80 -8.46
N ASN A 217 -16.98 -6.99 -9.13
CA ASN A 217 -16.85 -7.94 -10.24
C ASN A 217 -16.28 -9.29 -9.78
N THR A 218 -16.62 -9.70 -8.55
CA THR A 218 -16.24 -11.00 -7.99
C THR A 218 -17.44 -11.87 -7.79
N THR A 219 -17.41 -13.07 -8.34
CA THR A 219 -18.41 -14.09 -7.98
C THR A 219 -18.18 -14.53 -6.53
N PRO A 220 -19.26 -14.67 -5.73
CA PRO A 220 -19.14 -15.10 -4.35
C PRO A 220 -18.64 -16.55 -4.31
N ASN A 221 -17.34 -16.71 -4.10
CA ASN A 221 -16.65 -18.00 -4.02
C ASN A 221 -16.01 -18.16 -2.63
N TRP A 222 -15.80 -19.40 -2.20
CA TRP A 222 -15.07 -19.76 -0.99
C TRP A 222 -13.70 -19.06 -0.90
N LEU A 223 -13.01 -18.88 -2.02
CA LEU A 223 -11.73 -18.17 -2.11
C LEU A 223 -11.83 -16.70 -1.66
N LEU A 224 -12.90 -16.00 -2.06
CA LEU A 224 -13.17 -14.62 -1.66
C LEU A 224 -13.42 -14.53 -0.15
N PHE A 225 -14.34 -15.36 0.37
CA PHE A 225 -14.66 -15.36 1.81
C PHE A 225 -13.45 -15.68 2.68
N ARG A 226 -12.61 -16.64 2.27
CA ARG A 226 -11.36 -16.96 2.95
C ARG A 226 -10.41 -15.75 2.99
N SER A 227 -10.18 -15.10 1.84
CA SER A 227 -9.25 -13.97 1.74
C SER A 227 -9.72 -12.78 2.59
N LEU A 228 -11.02 -12.47 2.52
CA LEU A 228 -11.66 -11.46 3.36
C LEU A 228 -11.57 -11.80 4.85
N ALA A 229 -11.80 -13.06 5.25
CA ALA A 229 -11.68 -13.49 6.63
C ALA A 229 -10.26 -13.29 7.16
N ILE A 230 -9.22 -13.67 6.40
CA ILE A 230 -7.82 -13.50 6.83
C ILE A 230 -7.51 -12.02 7.02
N PHE A 231 -7.81 -11.17 6.03
CA PHE A 231 -7.56 -9.72 6.15
C PHE A 231 -8.36 -9.09 7.28
N SER A 232 -9.62 -9.52 7.49
CA SER A 232 -10.45 -9.03 8.59
C SER A 232 -9.84 -9.36 9.95
N ILE A 233 -9.34 -10.59 10.12
CA ILE A 233 -8.65 -11.00 11.36
C ILE A 233 -7.40 -10.15 11.58
N LEU A 234 -6.58 -9.94 10.55
CA LEU A 234 -5.37 -9.12 10.64
C LEU A 234 -5.71 -7.66 11.01
N ILE A 235 -6.74 -7.09 10.40
CA ILE A 235 -7.24 -5.74 10.72
C ILE A 235 -7.70 -5.71 12.19
N LEU A 236 -8.52 -6.66 12.62
CA LEU A 236 -8.99 -6.74 14.01
C LEU A 236 -7.82 -6.81 15.01
N VAL A 237 -6.79 -7.63 14.73
CA VAL A 237 -5.57 -7.70 15.55
C VAL A 237 -4.94 -6.32 15.69
N VAL A 238 -4.83 -5.55 14.60
CA VAL A 238 -4.29 -4.19 14.63
C VAL A 238 -5.18 -3.23 15.41
N LEU A 239 -6.51 -3.30 15.23
CA LEU A 239 -7.48 -2.46 15.93
C LEU A 239 -7.43 -2.68 17.45
N PHE A 240 -7.43 -3.94 17.91
CA PHE A 240 -7.32 -4.26 19.34
C PHE A 240 -5.97 -3.89 19.94
N SER A 241 -4.91 -3.87 19.12
CA SER A 241 -3.55 -3.53 19.56
C SER A 241 -3.31 -2.02 19.65
N TYR A 242 -4.26 -1.16 19.25
CA TYR A 242 -4.12 0.30 19.19
C TYR A 242 -3.60 0.93 20.47
N ARG A 243 -4.22 0.59 21.62
CA ARG A 243 -3.81 1.12 22.93
C ARG A 243 -2.34 0.81 23.21
N SER A 244 -1.90 -0.38 22.82
CA SER A 244 -0.52 -0.77 23.01
C SER A 244 0.40 0.18 22.23
N TYR A 245 0.10 0.51 20.97
CA TYR A 245 0.96 1.32 20.11
C TYR A 245 1.27 2.72 20.69
N ILE A 246 0.29 3.34 21.33
CA ILE A 246 0.33 4.73 21.79
C ILE A 246 0.92 4.89 23.20
N VAL A 247 0.75 3.88 24.05
CA VAL A 247 1.20 3.93 25.45
C VAL A 247 2.72 4.15 25.50
N LYS A 248 3.16 5.08 26.36
CA LYS A 248 4.56 5.48 26.57
C LYS A 248 5.24 6.15 25.36
N GLN A 249 4.49 6.53 24.33
CA GLN A 249 5.03 7.30 23.20
C GLN A 249 4.92 8.81 23.43
N THR A 250 5.81 9.57 22.79
CA THR A 250 5.75 11.04 22.79
C THR A 250 4.51 11.53 22.04
N MET A 251 3.98 12.70 22.38
CA MET A 251 2.80 13.28 21.71
C MET A 251 2.96 13.38 20.18
N GLN A 252 4.18 13.62 19.69
CA GLN A 252 4.49 13.63 18.26
C GLN A 252 4.27 12.26 17.62
N VAL A 253 4.83 11.21 18.24
CA VAL A 253 4.70 9.83 17.75
C VAL A 253 3.25 9.37 17.84
N GLN A 254 2.54 9.69 18.92
CA GLN A 254 1.11 9.37 19.07
C GLN A 254 0.27 9.95 17.94
N ARG A 255 0.45 11.22 17.57
CA ARG A 255 -0.28 11.83 16.44
C ARG A 255 0.02 11.15 15.10
N LYS A 256 1.27 10.76 14.86
CA LYS A 256 1.66 10.03 13.63
C LYS A 256 1.09 8.60 13.60
N LEU A 257 1.07 7.91 14.75
CA LEU A 257 0.41 6.61 14.89
C LEU A 257 -1.10 6.72 14.68
N ASN A 258 -1.73 7.80 15.15
CA ASN A 258 -3.15 8.06 14.86
C ASN A 258 -3.39 8.25 13.37
N ILE A 259 -2.48 8.92 12.65
CA ILE A 259 -2.58 9.04 11.17
C ILE A 259 -2.44 7.67 10.50
N LEU A 260 -1.53 6.81 10.94
CA LEU A 260 -1.44 5.43 10.41
C LEU A 260 -2.75 4.66 10.65
N PHE A 261 -3.35 4.81 11.82
CA PHE A 261 -4.65 4.19 12.11
C PHE A 261 -5.77 4.74 11.22
N TRP A 262 -5.83 6.06 11.06
CA TRP A 262 -6.76 6.69 10.12
C TRP A 262 -6.50 6.26 8.69
N SER A 263 -5.26 6.00 8.30
CA SER A 263 -4.95 5.49 6.96
C SER A 263 -5.50 4.08 6.75
N LEU A 264 -5.49 3.21 7.76
CA LEU A 264 -6.14 1.90 7.71
C LEU A 264 -7.66 2.01 7.53
N LEU A 265 -8.31 2.98 8.20
CA LEU A 265 -9.73 3.24 7.99
C LEU A 265 -10.00 3.90 6.63
N ALA A 266 -9.08 4.76 6.17
CA ALA A 266 -9.18 5.44 4.88
C ALA A 266 -9.14 4.44 3.71
N THR A 267 -8.43 3.32 3.85
CA THR A 267 -8.48 2.23 2.85
C THR A 267 -9.84 1.54 2.76
N SER A 268 -10.77 1.74 3.71
CA SER A 268 -12.16 1.28 3.51
C SER A 268 -12.94 2.20 2.59
N PHE A 269 -12.59 3.50 2.52
CA PHE A 269 -13.21 4.44 1.58
C PHE A 269 -12.82 4.16 0.13
N SER A 270 -11.71 3.46 -0.12
CA SER A 270 -11.30 3.09 -1.47
C SER A 270 -12.32 2.16 -2.15
N LEU A 271 -13.06 1.36 -1.36
CA LEU A 271 -14.13 0.49 -1.86
C LEU A 271 -15.33 1.27 -2.42
N LEU A 272 -15.51 2.53 -2.01
CA LEU A 272 -16.63 3.35 -2.46
C LEU A 272 -16.41 3.96 -3.84
N ILE A 273 -15.15 4.01 -4.30
CA ILE A 273 -14.74 4.77 -5.49
C ILE A 273 -13.89 3.84 -6.36
N GLN A 274 -14.54 2.86 -6.98
CA GLN A 274 -13.89 1.91 -7.87
C GLN A 274 -14.91 1.10 -8.66
N ALA A 275 -14.72 1.02 -9.98
CA ALA A 275 -15.36 0.01 -10.82
C ALA A 275 -14.57 -1.31 -10.79
N ASP A 276 -15.25 -2.43 -10.97
CA ASP A 276 -14.65 -3.76 -11.06
C ASP A 276 -13.79 -4.14 -9.84
N ILE A 277 -14.36 -4.06 -8.63
CA ILE A 277 -13.63 -4.41 -7.41
C ILE A 277 -13.37 -5.92 -7.36
N GLU A 278 -12.09 -6.27 -7.40
CA GLU A 278 -11.58 -7.64 -7.25
C GLU A 278 -10.90 -7.89 -5.90
N ILE A 279 -10.56 -9.16 -5.63
CA ILE A 279 -9.77 -9.59 -4.45
C ILE A 279 -8.46 -8.80 -4.35
N GLY A 280 -7.86 -8.47 -5.50
CA GLY A 280 -6.66 -7.65 -5.61
C GLY A 280 -6.75 -6.33 -4.82
N HIS A 281 -7.94 -5.72 -4.73
CA HIS A 281 -8.16 -4.43 -4.06
C HIS A 281 -7.74 -4.43 -2.59
N LEU A 282 -7.71 -5.58 -1.92
CA LEU A 282 -7.22 -5.71 -0.55
C LEU A 282 -5.75 -5.26 -0.39
N LEU A 283 -4.97 -5.23 -1.48
CA LEU A 283 -3.58 -4.77 -1.48
C LEU A 283 -3.41 -3.31 -1.04
N VAL A 284 -4.44 -2.47 -1.17
CA VAL A 284 -4.41 -1.08 -0.66
C VAL A 284 -4.17 -1.04 0.86
N THR A 285 -4.73 -2.02 1.58
CA THR A 285 -4.60 -2.12 3.05
C THR A 285 -3.20 -2.54 3.50
N ALA A 286 -2.38 -3.09 2.59
CA ALA A 286 -1.10 -3.69 2.94
C ALA A 286 -0.10 -2.68 3.53
N VAL A 287 -0.12 -1.42 3.06
CA VAL A 287 0.78 -0.35 3.56
C VAL A 287 0.56 -0.10 5.06
N PRO A 288 -0.62 0.34 5.53
CA PRO A 288 -0.83 0.57 6.95
C PRO A 288 -0.83 -0.73 7.77
N LEU A 289 -1.41 -1.81 7.23
CA LEU A 289 -1.50 -3.08 7.95
C LEU A 289 -0.11 -3.67 8.22
N GLY A 290 0.80 -3.63 7.24
CA GLY A 290 2.17 -4.14 7.36
C GLY A 290 2.97 -3.38 8.40
N ILE A 291 2.90 -2.05 8.36
CA ILE A 291 3.55 -1.18 9.34
C ILE A 291 3.04 -1.50 10.74
N MET A 292 1.72 -1.52 10.94
CA MET A 292 1.16 -1.67 12.28
C MET A 292 1.34 -3.08 12.85
N LEU A 293 1.18 -4.13 12.04
CA LEU A 293 1.47 -5.50 12.47
C LEU A 293 2.94 -5.65 12.89
N SER A 294 3.87 -5.00 12.19
CA SER A 294 5.29 -5.05 12.57
C SER A 294 5.53 -4.60 14.02
N PHE A 295 4.76 -3.62 14.53
CA PHE A 295 4.91 -3.11 15.89
C PHE A 295 4.52 -4.15 16.95
N ASN A 296 3.56 -5.03 16.65
CA ASN A 296 3.25 -6.16 17.52
C ASN A 296 4.44 -7.11 17.63
N PHE A 297 5.06 -7.45 16.51
CA PHE A 297 6.22 -8.36 16.48
C PHE A 297 7.49 -7.74 17.09
N ILE A 298 7.66 -6.42 17.05
CA ILE A 298 8.76 -5.74 17.75
C ILE A 298 8.65 -5.94 19.27
N ARG A 299 7.43 -5.98 19.80
CA ARG A 299 7.19 -6.08 21.25
C ARG A 299 7.11 -7.51 21.76
N MET A 300 6.84 -8.47 20.88
CA MET A 300 6.82 -9.89 21.22
C MET A 300 8.22 -10.42 21.57
N PRO A 301 8.31 -11.43 22.45
CA PRO A 301 9.57 -12.11 22.72
C PRO A 301 10.05 -12.85 21.47
N ASN A 302 11.37 -12.88 21.25
CA ASN A 302 11.99 -13.36 20.00
C ASN A 302 11.50 -14.73 19.56
N ARG A 303 11.41 -15.70 20.49
CA ARG A 303 10.97 -17.08 20.19
C ARG A 303 9.54 -17.12 19.65
N MET A 304 8.62 -16.39 20.28
CA MET A 304 7.22 -16.35 19.87
C MET A 304 7.03 -15.61 18.55
N ALA A 305 7.71 -14.47 18.38
CA ALA A 305 7.68 -13.71 17.14
C ALA A 305 8.16 -14.56 15.95
N GLU A 306 9.22 -15.34 16.13
CA GLU A 306 9.77 -16.23 15.11
C GLU A 306 8.82 -17.39 14.76
N VAL A 307 8.25 -18.07 15.75
CA VAL A 307 7.29 -19.16 15.50
C VAL A 307 6.05 -18.65 14.77
N ILE A 308 5.47 -17.53 15.20
CA ILE A 308 4.26 -16.96 14.57
C ILE A 308 4.59 -16.49 13.15
N HIS A 309 5.72 -15.83 12.94
CA HIS A 309 6.12 -15.39 11.60
C HIS A 309 6.36 -16.56 10.65
N LEU A 310 7.06 -17.60 11.10
CA LEU A 310 7.26 -18.83 10.31
C LEU A 310 5.93 -19.50 9.98
N LEU A 311 5.00 -19.55 10.92
CA LEU A 311 3.66 -20.09 10.69
C LEU A 311 2.93 -19.30 9.60
N ILE A 312 2.93 -17.96 9.70
CA ILE A 312 2.32 -17.10 8.66
C ILE A 312 3.02 -17.32 7.30
N LEU A 313 4.35 -17.37 7.27
CA LEU A 313 5.12 -17.60 6.05
C LEU A 313 4.75 -18.93 5.38
N VAL A 314 4.61 -20.01 6.17
CA VAL A 314 4.17 -21.32 5.66
C VAL A 314 2.75 -21.25 5.12
N ILE A 315 1.84 -20.56 5.80
CA ILE A 315 0.47 -20.35 5.29
C ILE A 315 0.51 -19.59 3.95
N VAL A 316 1.30 -18.53 3.84
CA VAL A 316 1.42 -17.74 2.60
C VAL A 316 1.93 -18.62 1.46
N LEU A 317 3.03 -19.35 1.67
CA LEU A 317 3.57 -20.24 0.63
C LEU A 317 2.56 -21.34 0.27
N PHE A 318 1.87 -21.93 1.24
CA PHE A 318 0.83 -22.92 0.97
C PHE A 318 -0.31 -22.34 0.13
N LEU A 319 -0.75 -21.11 0.41
CA LEU A 319 -1.79 -20.43 -0.38
C LEU A 319 -1.35 -20.18 -1.82
N GLN A 320 -0.08 -19.81 -2.04
CA GLN A 320 0.48 -19.55 -3.36
C GLN A 320 0.68 -20.82 -4.19
N PHE A 321 1.11 -21.92 -3.58
CA PHE A 321 1.36 -23.19 -4.27
C PHE A 321 0.15 -24.12 -4.31
N LYS A 322 -1.00 -23.70 -3.76
CA LYS A 322 -2.19 -24.54 -3.62
C LYS A 322 -2.60 -25.17 -4.95
N ASP A 323 -2.66 -24.37 -6.02
CA ASP A 323 -3.17 -24.83 -7.32
C ASP A 323 -2.21 -25.82 -8.00
N TRP A 324 -0.92 -25.77 -7.64
CA TRP A 324 0.09 -26.73 -8.08
C TRP A 324 0.09 -28.02 -7.23
N LEU A 325 -0.12 -27.91 -5.91
CA LEU A 325 -0.13 -29.04 -4.97
C LEU A 325 -1.43 -29.85 -5.00
N MET A 326 -2.55 -29.17 -5.26
CA MET A 326 -3.90 -29.76 -5.33
C MET A 326 -4.59 -29.28 -6.60
N PRO A 327 -4.15 -29.75 -7.79
CA PRO A 327 -4.85 -29.43 -9.02
C PRO A 327 -6.31 -29.89 -8.90
N ALA A 328 -7.26 -29.02 -9.24
CA ALA A 328 -8.66 -29.39 -9.27
C ALA A 328 -8.83 -30.59 -10.22
N ILE A 329 -9.29 -31.72 -9.69
CA ILE A 329 -9.62 -32.94 -10.45
C ILE A 329 -10.86 -32.68 -11.30
#